data_AF-A0A949RQR6-F1
#
_entry.id   AF-A0A949RQR6-F1
#
_cell.length_a   1.000
_cell.length_b   1.000
_cell.length_c   1.000
_cell.angle_alpha   90.00
_cell.angle_beta   90.00
_cell.angle_gamma   90.00
#
_symmetry.space_group_name_H-M   'P 1'
#
loop_
_entity.id
_entity.type
_entity.pdbx_description
1 polymer ?
#
loop_
_entity_poly.entity_id
_entity_poly.type
_entity_poly.pdbx_seq_one_letter_code
_entity_poly.pdbx_strand_id
1 'polypeptide(L)'
;MNRFSFLIPALACLSVAAVSAQDGPDSVLRGTKQFSKRVVTAGLAGPWEVAWGPDNMLWVTERTGKRVTRVNPVTGERRVAITIEEASAPGGQDGVLGMALHPELLKGTGNDYVYVAYTYIDKEKGADPDVTNPASPYRYLYGKIVRLRYDAATGTLSAPVNVITGLPAGDDHVGGRLIFAGNKLLFTIGDQGHNQFANFCLPIEAQRLPTRQEIAARNYAAYVGKILRINLDGSIPRDNPRLNGVVSHVYTYGHRNPQGLDAAANGIIYSAEHGPKTDDEINILKAGGNYGWPHVTGFKDDKAYQYVRWGEARNPPCSQRKYDDISIPASVPRDRESSYSKPFINPLATMFTVATGFNFSDPACGGVDFFCWPTVGLSSVEYYASKGTGIPGWDHVLLAGTLKRGSLYVLPLTADGKSAAGHFSRYFQSANRFRDTAVSPDGRTIYIATDPGGVAGAKDAGTTSVMENPGSILAFTYTGEGGAGAEEQPREVSGKAGAVPGPAPIVDGIPPQFTEAQAERGKTAYDAACAVCHGSTLKNGAYATPLAGEYFERKWSHRGVRALFDRARKTMPPARPGSLAAGTYTDIIAYILQVNGSKAGTAPLDAAGESFDRMAIE
;
A
#
# COMPACT_ATOMS: atom_id res chain seq x y z
N MET A 1 -31.52 74.14 24.19
CA MET A 1 -32.55 73.08 24.08
C MET A 1 -32.25 72.23 22.85
N ASN A 2 -32.16 70.92 23.06
CA ASN A 2 -32.23 69.81 22.10
C ASN A 2 -31.37 69.83 20.83
N ARG A 3 -30.50 68.82 20.71
CA ARG A 3 -30.46 67.89 19.56
C ARG A 3 -29.85 66.57 20.00
N PHE A 4 -30.70 65.55 20.10
CA PHE A 4 -30.31 64.14 20.27
C PHE A 4 -29.71 63.63 18.96
N SER A 5 -28.50 63.09 19.00
CA SER A 5 -27.95 62.23 17.94
C SER A 5 -27.95 60.79 18.44
N PHE A 6 -28.73 59.94 17.77
CA PHE A 6 -28.73 58.50 17.96
C PHE A 6 -27.44 57.91 17.38
N LEU A 7 -26.65 57.23 18.21
CA LEU A 7 -25.57 56.32 17.79
C LEU A 7 -26.14 54.90 17.77
N ILE A 8 -26.23 54.31 16.58
CA ILE A 8 -26.48 52.87 16.39
C ILE A 8 -25.12 52.16 16.51
N PRO A 9 -24.90 51.24 17.46
CA PRO A 9 -23.68 50.44 17.45
C PRO A 9 -23.79 49.38 16.36
N ALA A 10 -22.85 49.42 15.41
CA ALA A 10 -22.66 48.35 14.44
C ALA A 10 -22.18 47.09 15.19
N LEU A 11 -23.04 46.07 15.23
CA LEU A 11 -22.71 44.76 15.76
C LEU A 11 -21.80 44.05 14.73
N ALA A 12 -20.49 44.08 14.95
CA ALA A 12 -19.55 43.27 14.20
C ALA A 12 -19.72 41.80 14.63
N CYS A 13 -20.48 41.03 13.87
CA CYS A 13 -20.46 39.57 13.97
C CYS A 13 -19.09 39.05 13.51
N LEU A 14 -18.19 38.80 14.46
CA LEU A 14 -17.07 37.90 14.22
C LEU A 14 -17.62 36.46 14.11
N SER A 15 -17.79 35.97 12.88
CA SER A 15 -17.92 34.54 12.62
C SER A 15 -16.56 33.89 12.86
N VAL A 16 -16.32 33.39 14.07
CA VAL A 16 -15.22 32.45 14.34
C VAL A 16 -15.60 31.13 13.66
N ALA A 17 -15.15 30.92 12.42
CA ALA A 17 -15.16 29.59 11.83
C ALA A 17 -14.19 28.74 12.65
N ALA A 18 -14.72 27.86 13.49
CA ALA A 18 -13.92 26.84 14.14
C ALA A 18 -13.28 25.98 13.04
N VAL A 19 -11.97 26.11 12.85
CA VAL A 19 -11.21 25.20 11.99
C VAL A 19 -11.19 23.86 12.71
N SER A 20 -12.08 22.95 12.31
CA SER A 20 -12.10 21.58 12.80
C SER A 20 -10.76 20.93 12.47
N ALA A 21 -10.12 20.29 13.47
CA ALA A 21 -8.93 19.50 13.22
C ALA A 21 -9.25 18.33 12.27
N GLN A 22 -8.36 18.05 11.32
CA GLN A 22 -8.49 16.92 10.41
C GLN A 22 -7.97 15.65 11.10
N ASP A 23 -8.77 15.13 12.03
CA ASP A 23 -8.36 14.00 12.88
C ASP A 23 -8.65 12.65 12.20
N GLY A 24 -9.21 12.65 11.00
CA GLY A 24 -9.48 11.41 10.25
C GLY A 24 -9.91 11.62 8.79
N PRO A 25 -10.00 10.53 8.00
CA PRO A 25 -10.31 10.58 6.57
C PRO A 25 -11.66 11.21 6.23
N ASP A 26 -12.61 11.14 7.16
CA ASP A 26 -13.97 11.64 6.99
C ASP A 26 -14.10 13.12 7.38
N SER A 27 -13.07 13.70 7.99
CA SER A 27 -13.02 15.13 8.37
C SER A 27 -12.28 16.00 7.34
N VAL A 28 -11.71 15.38 6.30
CA VAL A 28 -10.91 16.10 5.31
C VAL A 28 -11.77 16.98 4.41
N LEU A 29 -11.29 18.20 4.19
CA LEU A 29 -11.94 19.19 3.33
C LEU A 29 -12.02 18.66 1.91
N ARG A 30 -13.14 18.90 1.24
CA ARG A 30 -13.25 18.59 -0.18
C ARG A 30 -12.55 19.65 -1.01
N GLY A 31 -11.86 19.20 -2.05
CA GLY A 31 -11.32 20.06 -3.06
C GLY A 31 -12.41 20.76 -3.87
N THR A 32 -12.22 22.05 -4.17
CA THR A 32 -13.19 22.87 -4.92
C THR A 32 -13.02 22.80 -6.44
N LYS A 33 -11.85 22.35 -6.90
CA LYS A 33 -11.51 22.28 -8.34
C LYS A 33 -12.26 21.17 -9.05
N GLN A 34 -12.68 21.46 -10.28
CA GLN A 34 -13.46 20.56 -11.12
C GLN A 34 -12.60 19.87 -12.17
N PHE A 35 -12.91 18.60 -12.42
CA PHE A 35 -12.20 17.76 -13.37
C PHE A 35 -13.17 16.92 -14.18
N SER A 36 -12.85 16.71 -15.46
CA SER A 36 -13.45 15.62 -16.25
C SER A 36 -12.68 14.33 -16.02
N LYS A 37 -13.39 13.21 -15.89
CA LYS A 37 -12.80 11.86 -15.75
C LYS A 37 -12.91 11.10 -17.06
N ARG A 38 -11.83 10.48 -17.50
CA ARG A 38 -11.81 9.52 -18.61
C ARG A 38 -11.02 8.26 -18.23
N VAL A 39 -11.54 7.08 -18.55
CA VAL A 39 -10.75 5.85 -18.47
C VAL A 39 -9.86 5.79 -19.71
N VAL A 40 -8.54 5.91 -19.55
CA VAL A 40 -7.58 5.85 -20.66
C VAL A 40 -7.45 4.40 -21.13
N THR A 41 -7.29 3.48 -20.18
CA THR A 41 -7.13 2.05 -20.45
C THR A 41 -7.52 1.23 -19.20
N ALA A 42 -7.91 -0.04 -19.34
CA ALA A 42 -8.40 -0.90 -18.25
C ALA A 42 -7.96 -2.38 -18.35
N GLY A 43 -7.83 -3.10 -17.24
CA GLY A 43 -7.41 -4.50 -17.23
C GLY A 43 -5.90 -4.72 -17.41
N LEU A 44 -5.08 -3.79 -16.92
CA LEU A 44 -3.66 -4.00 -16.64
C LEU A 44 -3.51 -4.94 -15.44
N ALA A 45 -2.51 -5.82 -15.49
CA ALA A 45 -2.22 -6.82 -14.46
C ALA A 45 -1.42 -6.20 -13.31
N GLY A 46 -2.11 -5.41 -12.48
CA GLY A 46 -1.53 -4.73 -11.32
C GLY A 46 -0.65 -3.55 -11.72
N PRO A 47 -1.17 -2.50 -12.38
CA PRO A 47 -0.38 -1.31 -12.67
C PRO A 47 0.16 -0.74 -11.35
N TRP A 48 1.47 -0.50 -11.23
CA TRP A 48 2.14 -0.15 -9.97
C TRP A 48 2.87 1.18 -10.02
N GLU A 49 3.79 1.35 -10.98
CA GLU A 49 4.43 2.64 -11.30
C GLU A 49 3.73 3.21 -12.54
N VAL A 50 3.51 4.53 -12.59
CA VAL A 50 3.14 5.26 -13.80
C VAL A 50 4.04 6.49 -13.93
N ALA A 51 4.78 6.57 -15.03
CA ALA A 51 5.63 7.73 -15.33
C ALA A 51 5.28 8.33 -16.70
N TRP A 52 5.27 9.66 -16.80
CA TRP A 52 5.22 10.32 -18.11
C TRP A 52 6.58 10.23 -18.80
N GLY A 53 6.62 9.57 -19.97
CA GLY A 53 7.83 9.37 -20.74
C GLY A 53 8.18 10.53 -21.67
N PRO A 54 9.46 10.66 -22.08
CA PRO A 54 9.89 11.67 -23.04
C PRO A 54 9.31 11.46 -24.45
N ASP A 55 8.71 10.30 -24.72
CA ASP A 55 7.98 9.95 -25.95
C ASP A 55 6.49 10.31 -25.91
N ASN A 56 6.03 11.06 -24.89
CA ASN A 56 4.62 11.38 -24.64
C ASN A 56 3.73 10.16 -24.40
N MET A 57 4.33 9.06 -23.95
CA MET A 57 3.62 7.86 -23.52
C MET A 57 3.60 7.80 -21.99
N LEU A 58 2.58 7.17 -21.43
CA LEU A 58 2.64 6.73 -20.03
C LEU A 58 3.40 5.41 -19.99
N TRP A 59 4.44 5.33 -19.18
CA TRP A 59 5.19 4.11 -18.92
C TRP A 59 4.67 3.50 -17.63
N VAL A 60 4.27 2.22 -17.67
CA VAL A 60 3.58 1.56 -16.57
C VAL A 60 4.27 0.25 -16.24
N THR A 61 4.58 0.02 -14.97
CA THR A 61 4.94 -1.34 -14.51
C THR A 61 3.67 -2.11 -14.15
N GLU A 62 3.55 -3.35 -14.61
CA GLU A 62 2.49 -4.27 -14.23
C GLU A 62 3.06 -5.31 -13.25
N ARG A 63 2.76 -5.12 -11.96
CA ARG A 63 3.32 -5.88 -10.83
C ARG A 63 3.17 -7.37 -10.97
N THR A 64 1.94 -7.83 -11.19
CA THR A 64 1.64 -9.27 -11.34
C THR A 64 1.69 -9.71 -12.79
N GLY A 65 1.56 -8.79 -13.74
CA GLY A 65 1.79 -9.02 -15.17
C GLY A 65 3.26 -9.20 -15.55
N LYS A 66 4.18 -8.88 -14.63
CA LYS A 66 5.63 -8.98 -14.77
C LYS A 66 6.19 -8.27 -15.99
N ARG A 67 5.72 -7.05 -16.27
CA ARG A 67 6.10 -6.35 -17.50
C ARG A 67 6.13 -4.85 -17.34
N VAL A 68 6.82 -4.20 -18.27
CA VAL A 68 6.71 -2.76 -18.51
C VAL A 68 5.87 -2.56 -19.76
N THR A 69 4.81 -1.77 -19.63
CA THR A 69 3.84 -1.48 -20.68
C THR A 69 3.77 0.02 -20.90
N ARG A 70 3.87 0.45 -22.15
CA ARG A 70 3.58 1.84 -22.53
C ARG A 70 2.13 1.99 -22.93
N VAL A 71 1.50 3.08 -22.52
CA VAL A 71 0.11 3.42 -22.82
C VAL A 71 0.06 4.77 -23.51
N ASN A 72 -0.58 4.84 -24.66
CA ASN A 72 -0.84 6.12 -25.32
C ASN A 72 -1.90 6.89 -24.52
N PRO A 73 -1.58 8.09 -23.97
CA PRO A 73 -2.50 8.81 -23.11
C PRO A 73 -3.76 9.30 -23.83
N VAL A 74 -3.73 9.45 -25.16
CA VAL A 74 -4.85 9.89 -25.98
C VAL A 74 -5.73 8.69 -26.36
N THR A 75 -5.15 7.70 -27.05
CA THR A 75 -5.90 6.58 -27.65
C THR A 75 -6.15 5.43 -26.69
N GLY A 76 -5.36 5.31 -25.61
CA GLY A 76 -5.40 4.17 -24.70
C GLY A 76 -4.69 2.90 -25.20
N GLU A 77 -4.09 2.96 -26.40
CA GLU A 77 -3.34 1.85 -27.00
C GLU A 77 -2.18 1.43 -26.09
N ARG A 78 -2.00 0.11 -25.92
CA ARG A 78 -0.95 -0.48 -25.08
C ARG A 78 0.10 -1.14 -25.95
N ARG A 79 1.37 -0.97 -25.57
CA ARG A 79 2.49 -1.72 -26.14
C ARG A 79 3.38 -2.23 -25.01
N VAL A 80 3.59 -3.53 -24.94
CA VAL A 80 4.52 -4.12 -23.97
C VAL A 80 5.94 -3.80 -24.42
N ALA A 81 6.69 -3.10 -23.58
CA ALA A 81 8.09 -2.80 -23.82
C ALA A 81 8.98 -4.01 -23.47
N ILE A 82 8.65 -4.75 -22.42
CA ILE A 82 9.32 -6.00 -22.04
C ILE A 82 8.45 -6.82 -21.08
N THR A 83 8.47 -8.14 -21.22
CA THR A 83 8.07 -9.08 -20.15
C THR A 83 9.33 -9.56 -19.41
N ILE A 84 9.33 -9.43 -18.09
CA ILE A 84 10.44 -9.79 -17.20
C ILE A 84 10.20 -11.21 -16.69
N GLU A 85 10.58 -12.21 -17.48
CA GLU A 85 10.30 -13.63 -17.20
C GLU A 85 10.83 -14.10 -15.84
N GLU A 86 11.98 -13.56 -15.42
CA GLU A 86 12.60 -13.91 -14.14
C GLU A 86 11.95 -13.25 -12.91
N ALA A 87 11.05 -12.28 -13.10
CA ALA A 87 10.34 -11.68 -11.99
C ALA A 87 9.46 -12.74 -11.31
N SER A 88 9.45 -12.72 -9.98
CA SER A 88 8.60 -13.56 -9.15
C SER A 88 7.55 -12.68 -8.50
N ALA A 89 6.28 -13.08 -8.63
CA ALA A 89 5.17 -12.40 -7.99
C ALA A 89 4.25 -13.42 -7.29
N PRO A 90 4.68 -14.08 -6.19
CA PRO A 90 3.88 -15.10 -5.51
C PRO A 90 2.46 -14.68 -5.11
N GLY A 91 2.23 -13.39 -4.85
CA GLY A 91 0.88 -12.86 -4.70
C GLY A 91 0.70 -11.79 -3.62
N GLY A 92 1.69 -11.55 -2.76
CA GLY A 92 1.67 -10.51 -1.74
C GLY A 92 1.86 -9.11 -2.30
N GLN A 93 2.75 -8.33 -1.68
CA GLN A 93 3.13 -7.00 -2.17
C GLN A 93 4.31 -7.02 -3.18
N ASP A 94 4.85 -8.20 -3.45
CA ASP A 94 5.92 -8.51 -4.40
C ASP A 94 5.54 -8.33 -5.89
N GLY A 95 6.54 -8.42 -6.78
CA GLY A 95 6.38 -8.40 -8.24
C GLY A 95 7.29 -7.38 -8.92
N VAL A 96 6.84 -6.83 -10.05
CA VAL A 96 7.50 -5.69 -10.73
C VAL A 96 7.00 -4.38 -10.13
N LEU A 97 7.89 -3.63 -9.50
CA LEU A 97 7.55 -2.49 -8.65
C LEU A 97 7.97 -1.19 -9.33
N GLY A 98 8.90 -0.44 -8.74
CA GLY A 98 9.30 0.87 -9.23
C GLY A 98 10.07 0.83 -10.53
N MET A 99 9.93 1.91 -11.29
CA MET A 99 10.66 2.13 -12.52
C MET A 99 11.09 3.58 -12.61
N ALA A 100 12.34 3.80 -13.02
CA ALA A 100 12.90 5.12 -13.24
C ALA A 100 13.38 5.25 -14.68
N LEU A 101 12.83 6.20 -15.42
CA LEU A 101 13.28 6.58 -16.75
C LEU A 101 14.55 7.43 -16.62
N HIS A 102 15.63 7.10 -17.32
CA HIS A 102 16.84 7.91 -17.25
C HIS A 102 16.54 9.36 -17.66
N PRO A 103 17.04 10.40 -16.96
CA PRO A 103 16.73 11.80 -17.27
C PRO A 103 17.15 12.24 -18.68
N GLU A 104 17.99 11.45 -19.35
CA GLU A 104 18.46 11.67 -20.72
C GLU A 104 17.89 10.67 -21.75
N LEU A 105 16.90 9.87 -21.36
CA LEU A 105 16.19 8.97 -22.26
C LEU A 105 15.63 9.76 -23.45
N LEU A 106 15.90 9.28 -24.67
CA LEU A 106 15.54 9.88 -25.95
C LEU A 106 16.14 11.28 -26.22
N LYS A 107 17.19 11.69 -25.49
CA LYS A 107 17.86 12.98 -25.72
C LYS A 107 19.10 12.88 -26.63
N GLY A 108 19.39 11.71 -27.19
CA GLY A 108 20.52 11.52 -28.12
C GLY A 108 21.90 11.49 -27.45
N THR A 109 21.97 11.32 -26.13
CA THR A 109 23.24 11.25 -25.37
C THR A 109 23.82 9.84 -25.30
N GLY A 110 23.08 8.83 -25.78
CA GLY A 110 23.40 7.41 -25.61
C GLY A 110 22.90 6.81 -24.29
N ASN A 111 22.33 7.60 -23.40
CA ASN A 111 21.79 7.16 -22.12
C ASN A 111 20.29 6.79 -22.21
N ASP A 112 19.94 5.98 -23.20
CA ASP A 112 18.60 5.44 -23.42
C ASP A 112 18.33 4.24 -22.50
N TYR A 113 18.28 4.53 -21.20
CA TYR A 113 18.14 3.52 -20.16
C TYR A 113 16.85 3.67 -19.36
N VAL A 114 16.30 2.52 -18.96
CA VAL A 114 15.20 2.42 -18.00
C VAL A 114 15.63 1.49 -16.88
N TYR A 115 15.44 1.92 -15.64
CA TYR A 115 15.76 1.13 -14.46
C TYR A 115 14.48 0.56 -13.89
N VAL A 116 14.46 -0.72 -13.55
CA VAL A 116 13.28 -1.41 -13.02
C VAL A 116 13.66 -2.19 -11.78
N ALA A 117 12.89 -2.01 -10.71
CA ALA A 117 12.99 -2.76 -9.48
C ALA A 117 11.93 -3.87 -9.43
N TYR A 118 12.32 -5.07 -9.07
CA TYR A 118 11.39 -6.19 -8.94
C TYR A 118 11.94 -7.31 -8.06
N THR A 119 11.05 -8.21 -7.64
CA THR A 119 11.39 -9.41 -6.87
C THR A 119 11.66 -10.61 -7.78
N TYR A 120 12.61 -11.48 -7.41
CA TYR A 120 13.01 -12.67 -8.16
C TYR A 120 13.41 -13.80 -7.21
N ILE A 121 13.51 -15.02 -7.73
CA ILE A 121 13.96 -16.19 -6.96
C ILE A 121 15.46 -16.39 -7.15
N ASP A 122 16.20 -16.50 -6.04
CA ASP A 122 17.64 -16.77 -6.04
C ASP A 122 17.97 -17.84 -4.98
N LYS A 123 18.17 -19.08 -5.43
CA LYS A 123 18.51 -20.19 -4.51
C LYS A 123 19.98 -20.19 -4.11
N GLU A 124 20.85 -19.51 -4.88
CA GLU A 124 22.29 -19.46 -4.60
C GLU A 124 22.59 -18.52 -3.42
N LYS A 125 21.74 -17.50 -3.22
CA LYS A 125 21.78 -16.62 -2.04
C LYS A 125 21.39 -17.32 -0.72
N GLY A 126 20.83 -18.51 -0.80
CA GLY A 126 20.32 -19.26 0.35
C GLY A 126 18.87 -18.92 0.67
N ALA A 127 18.30 -19.65 1.62
CA ALA A 127 16.96 -19.39 2.12
C ALA A 127 16.97 -18.18 3.07
N ASP A 128 15.90 -17.38 3.02
CA ASP A 128 15.60 -16.43 4.06
C ASP A 128 15.45 -17.17 5.41
N PRO A 129 16.27 -16.85 6.43
CA PRO A 129 16.21 -17.53 7.72
C PRO A 129 14.91 -17.26 8.48
N ASP A 130 14.22 -16.15 8.20
CA ASP A 130 12.97 -15.77 8.87
C ASP A 130 11.77 -16.54 8.28
N VAL A 131 11.92 -17.13 7.09
CA VAL A 131 10.89 -17.94 6.43
C VAL A 131 11.07 -19.42 6.77
N THR A 132 10.52 -19.86 7.89
CA THR A 132 10.68 -21.23 8.41
C THR A 132 9.98 -22.32 7.59
N ASN A 133 8.87 -22.00 6.91
CA ASN A 133 8.15 -22.97 6.09
C ASN A 133 8.95 -23.29 4.80
N PRO A 134 9.45 -24.53 4.60
CA PRO A 134 10.25 -24.88 3.43
C PRO A 134 9.46 -24.80 2.10
N ALA A 135 8.13 -24.86 2.16
CA ALA A 135 7.25 -24.74 1.00
C ALA A 135 6.83 -23.29 0.69
N SER A 136 7.21 -22.31 1.53
CA SER A 136 6.84 -20.92 1.31
C SER A 136 7.45 -20.40 -0.01
N PRO A 137 6.65 -19.74 -0.87
CA PRO A 137 7.18 -19.16 -2.11
C PRO A 137 8.08 -17.94 -1.85
N TYR A 138 8.10 -17.42 -0.61
CA TYR A 138 8.93 -16.29 -0.18
C TYR A 138 10.31 -16.70 0.31
N ARG A 139 10.54 -18.02 0.54
CA ARG A 139 11.77 -18.54 1.16
C ARG A 139 13.06 -18.18 0.40
N TYR A 140 12.98 -18.00 -0.91
CA TYR A 140 14.13 -17.66 -1.76
C TYR A 140 13.85 -16.39 -2.56
N LEU A 141 12.92 -15.55 -2.09
CA LEU A 141 12.53 -14.31 -2.76
C LEU A 141 13.50 -13.20 -2.37
N TYR A 142 14.00 -12.49 -3.37
CA TYR A 142 14.89 -11.35 -3.19
C TYR A 142 14.47 -10.21 -4.11
N GLY A 143 14.79 -8.98 -3.72
CA GLY A 143 14.66 -7.79 -4.57
C GLY A 143 15.92 -7.55 -5.42
N LYS A 144 15.74 -6.93 -6.58
CA LYS A 144 16.83 -6.38 -7.38
C LYS A 144 16.42 -5.16 -8.19
N ILE A 145 17.42 -4.42 -8.65
CA ILE A 145 17.28 -3.35 -9.63
C ILE A 145 18.11 -3.73 -10.85
N VAL A 146 17.49 -3.63 -12.02
CA VAL A 146 18.17 -3.81 -13.30
C VAL A 146 18.08 -2.56 -14.15
N ARG A 147 19.10 -2.33 -14.98
CA ARG A 147 19.10 -1.35 -16.05
C ARG A 147 18.81 -2.06 -17.37
N LEU A 148 17.87 -1.55 -18.13
CA LEU A 148 17.48 -2.01 -19.46
C LEU A 148 17.80 -0.93 -20.49
N ARG A 149 18.16 -1.33 -21.70
CA ARG A 149 18.34 -0.42 -22.84
C ARG A 149 17.03 -0.30 -23.61
N TYR A 150 16.64 0.92 -23.91
CA TYR A 150 15.47 1.22 -24.71
C TYR A 150 15.83 1.41 -26.18
N ASP A 151 15.05 0.80 -27.06
CA ASP A 151 15.12 0.98 -28.51
C ASP A 151 13.86 1.69 -29.00
N ALA A 152 14.03 2.94 -29.46
CA ALA A 152 12.94 3.77 -29.95
C ALA A 152 12.30 3.25 -31.24
N ALA A 153 13.05 2.55 -32.09
CA ALA A 153 12.56 2.06 -33.37
C ALA A 153 11.55 0.92 -33.19
N THR A 154 11.79 0.05 -32.21
CA THR A 154 10.92 -1.08 -31.89
C THR A 154 9.96 -0.78 -30.73
N GLY A 155 10.26 0.22 -29.90
CA GLY A 155 9.51 0.54 -28.69
C GLY A 155 9.72 -0.48 -27.58
N THR A 156 10.84 -1.21 -27.58
CA THR A 156 11.11 -2.32 -26.64
C THR A 156 12.30 -2.04 -25.72
N LEU A 157 12.32 -2.75 -24.58
CA LEU A 157 13.42 -2.78 -23.63
C LEU A 157 14.18 -4.10 -23.76
N SER A 158 15.51 -4.05 -23.66
CA SER A 158 16.38 -5.23 -23.79
C SER A 158 17.68 -5.07 -23.00
N ALA A 159 18.61 -6.02 -23.14
CA ALA A 159 19.96 -5.99 -22.58
C ALA A 159 19.99 -5.69 -21.07
N PRO A 160 19.38 -6.56 -20.22
CA PRO A 160 19.36 -6.35 -18.78
C PRO A 160 20.77 -6.38 -18.18
N VAL A 161 21.05 -5.40 -17.33
CA VAL A 161 22.26 -5.34 -16.50
C VAL A 161 21.85 -5.22 -15.04
N ASN A 162 22.29 -6.16 -14.20
CA ASN A 162 22.09 -6.09 -12.76
C ASN A 162 22.80 -4.86 -12.18
N VAL A 163 22.04 -3.97 -11.55
CA VAL A 163 22.57 -2.84 -10.79
C VAL A 163 22.85 -3.30 -9.37
N ILE A 164 21.85 -3.87 -8.70
CA ILE A 164 21.99 -4.46 -7.37
C ILE A 164 21.05 -5.65 -7.24
N THR A 165 21.50 -6.73 -6.59
CA THR A 165 20.75 -7.98 -6.42
C THR A 165 20.81 -8.47 -4.98
N GLY A 166 19.91 -9.38 -4.60
CA GLY A 166 19.86 -9.95 -3.26
C GLY A 166 19.41 -8.98 -2.18
N LEU A 167 18.60 -7.98 -2.53
CA LEU A 167 17.96 -7.10 -1.55
C LEU A 167 16.88 -7.86 -0.78
N PRO A 168 16.59 -7.53 0.49
CA PRO A 168 15.47 -8.11 1.22
C PRO A 168 14.14 -7.93 0.46
N ALA A 169 13.34 -8.98 0.40
CA ALA A 169 11.98 -8.95 -0.13
C ALA A 169 11.14 -10.05 0.53
N GLY A 170 10.01 -9.66 1.11
CA GLY A 170 9.06 -10.57 1.73
C GLY A 170 7.70 -10.59 1.02
N ASP A 171 6.71 -11.04 1.77
CA ASP A 171 5.31 -11.12 1.36
C ASP A 171 4.55 -9.81 1.66
N ASP A 172 5.06 -8.99 2.57
CA ASP A 172 4.45 -7.75 3.05
C ASP A 172 5.46 -6.60 3.10
N HIS A 173 4.96 -5.36 3.04
CA HIS A 173 5.73 -4.10 3.09
C HIS A 173 7.06 -4.12 2.31
N VAL A 174 7.00 -4.49 1.04
CA VAL A 174 8.22 -4.58 0.20
C VAL A 174 8.78 -3.18 -0.11
N GLY A 175 7.97 -2.11 -0.03
CA GLY A 175 8.33 -0.79 -0.53
C GLY A 175 8.37 -0.81 -2.07
N GLY A 176 9.54 -0.53 -2.65
CA GLY A 176 9.82 -0.82 -4.06
C GLY A 176 9.79 0.39 -5.00
N ARG A 177 9.57 1.61 -4.50
CA ARG A 177 9.60 2.84 -5.30
C ARG A 177 11.03 3.15 -5.74
N LEU A 178 11.21 3.53 -7.00
CA LEU A 178 12.50 3.80 -7.62
C LEU A 178 12.44 5.12 -8.40
N ILE A 179 13.26 6.11 -8.03
CA ILE A 179 13.34 7.39 -8.75
C ILE A 179 14.79 7.80 -9.02
N PHE A 180 14.97 8.75 -9.92
CA PHE A 180 16.22 9.51 -9.99
C PHE A 180 16.21 10.66 -8.99
N ALA A 181 17.32 10.84 -8.27
CA ALA A 181 17.64 12.05 -7.54
C ALA A 181 18.99 12.57 -8.02
N GLY A 182 18.96 13.50 -8.98
CA GLY A 182 20.15 13.87 -9.76
C GLY A 182 20.65 12.68 -10.59
N ASN A 183 21.94 12.35 -10.47
CA ASN A 183 22.58 11.22 -11.18
C ASN A 183 22.67 9.94 -10.34
N LYS A 184 21.73 9.75 -9.42
CA LYS A 184 21.66 8.61 -8.49
C LYS A 184 20.26 8.04 -8.51
N LEU A 185 20.16 6.77 -8.16
CA LEU A 185 18.88 6.13 -7.89
C LEU A 185 18.56 6.26 -6.40
N LEU A 186 17.31 6.58 -6.08
CA LEU A 186 16.74 6.35 -4.77
C LEU A 186 15.76 5.18 -4.82
N PHE A 187 15.89 4.26 -3.87
CA PHE A 187 15.07 3.06 -3.79
C PHE A 187 14.53 2.84 -2.39
N THR A 188 13.23 2.59 -2.26
CA THR A 188 12.58 2.31 -0.98
C THR A 188 12.53 0.81 -0.70
N ILE A 189 12.84 0.42 0.54
CA ILE A 189 12.65 -0.95 1.05
C ILE A 189 11.91 -0.85 2.37
N GLY A 190 10.71 -1.43 2.44
CA GLY A 190 9.92 -1.42 3.67
C GLY A 190 10.44 -2.39 4.73
N ASP A 191 9.72 -2.54 5.83
CA ASP A 191 10.12 -3.31 7.01
C ASP A 191 9.82 -4.81 6.91
N GLN A 192 9.36 -5.26 5.74
CA GLN A 192 8.96 -6.64 5.43
C GLN A 192 7.76 -7.16 6.25
N GLY A 193 6.99 -6.27 6.88
CA GLY A 193 5.83 -6.62 7.69
C GLY A 193 6.20 -7.27 9.03
N HIS A 194 7.45 -7.17 9.46
CA HIS A 194 7.87 -7.71 10.75
C HIS A 194 7.03 -7.11 11.89
N ASN A 195 6.70 -7.93 12.89
CA ASN A 195 5.88 -7.56 14.05
C ASN A 195 4.40 -7.24 13.73
N GLN A 196 3.88 -7.66 12.56
CA GLN A 196 2.45 -7.66 12.25
C GLN A 196 1.97 -8.92 11.53
N PHE A 197 0.65 -9.16 11.57
CA PHE A 197 -0.04 -10.22 10.82
C PHE A 197 0.63 -11.60 10.90
N ALA A 198 1.00 -12.19 9.76
CA ALA A 198 1.67 -13.48 9.72
C ALA A 198 3.14 -13.41 10.22
N ASN A 199 3.73 -12.22 10.18
CA ASN A 199 5.13 -11.94 10.49
C ASN A 199 5.29 -11.37 11.92
N PHE A 200 4.27 -11.50 12.78
CA PHE A 200 4.23 -10.81 14.07
C PHE A 200 5.31 -11.26 15.07
N CYS A 201 5.88 -12.45 14.91
CA CYS A 201 7.01 -12.88 15.75
C CYS A 201 8.38 -12.44 15.23
N LEU A 202 8.46 -11.85 14.04
CA LEU A 202 9.72 -11.38 13.46
C LEU A 202 10.08 -10.00 14.05
N PRO A 203 11.35 -9.76 14.43
CA PRO A 203 11.79 -8.49 14.98
C PRO A 203 11.86 -7.41 13.89
N ILE A 204 11.47 -6.17 14.20
CA ILE A 204 11.56 -5.06 13.25
C ILE A 204 13.02 -4.61 13.10
N GLU A 205 13.52 -4.62 11.85
CA GLU A 205 14.91 -4.31 11.51
C GLU A 205 15.12 -2.86 11.03
N ALA A 206 14.07 -2.03 11.02
CA ALA A 206 14.08 -0.66 10.50
C ALA A 206 15.14 0.24 11.15
N GLN A 207 15.47 0.01 12.42
CA GLN A 207 16.51 0.73 13.18
C GLN A 207 17.92 0.12 13.05
N ARG A 208 18.05 -1.11 12.56
CA ARG A 208 19.36 -1.76 12.39
C ARG A 208 20.09 -1.15 11.20
N LEU A 209 21.37 -0.84 11.41
CA LEU A 209 22.27 -0.31 10.38
C LEU A 209 23.31 -1.37 10.00
N PRO A 210 23.74 -1.42 8.73
CA PRO A 210 24.71 -2.40 8.26
C PRO A 210 26.10 -2.18 8.86
N THR A 211 26.79 -3.28 9.15
CA THR A 211 28.19 -3.30 9.57
C THR A 211 29.15 -3.24 8.38
N ARG A 212 30.43 -2.91 8.60
CA ARG A 212 31.45 -2.95 7.53
C ARG A 212 31.60 -4.35 6.92
N GLN A 213 31.49 -5.39 7.74
CA GLN A 213 31.61 -6.78 7.30
C GLN A 213 30.44 -7.16 6.38
N GLU A 214 29.21 -6.81 6.75
CA GLU A 214 28.03 -7.05 5.89
C GLU A 214 28.15 -6.33 4.55
N ILE A 215 28.59 -5.05 4.56
CA ILE A 215 28.81 -4.29 3.33
C ILE A 215 29.91 -4.93 2.46
N ALA A 216 31.05 -5.32 3.04
CA ALA A 216 32.12 -5.98 2.31
C ALA A 216 31.67 -7.32 1.69
N ALA A 217 30.81 -8.05 2.39
CA ALA A 217 30.24 -9.32 1.93
C ALA A 217 29.04 -9.16 0.98
N ARG A 218 28.59 -7.92 0.69
CA ARG A 218 27.34 -7.63 -0.03
C ARG A 218 26.13 -8.35 0.59
N ASN A 219 26.10 -8.39 1.93
CA ASN A 219 24.97 -8.85 2.71
C ASN A 219 24.06 -7.66 3.05
N TYR A 220 22.83 -7.69 2.55
CA TYR A 220 21.86 -6.61 2.66
C TYR A 220 20.76 -6.87 3.69
N ALA A 221 20.94 -7.82 4.61
CA ALA A 221 19.94 -8.13 5.65
C ALA A 221 19.54 -6.89 6.49
N ALA A 222 20.40 -5.87 6.60
CA ALA A 222 20.10 -4.63 7.35
C ALA A 222 19.35 -3.57 6.52
N TYR A 223 19.02 -3.86 5.25
CA TYR A 223 18.42 -2.88 4.33
C TYR A 223 16.88 -2.82 4.45
N VAL A 224 16.32 -3.52 5.42
CA VAL A 224 14.89 -3.51 5.77
C VAL A 224 14.50 -2.18 6.45
N GLY A 225 13.43 -1.52 5.99
CA GLY A 225 12.93 -0.26 6.55
C GLY A 225 13.84 0.94 6.25
N LYS A 226 14.29 1.06 5.00
CA LYS A 226 15.31 2.01 4.54
C LYS A 226 14.89 2.70 3.24
N ILE A 227 15.49 3.86 2.99
CA ILE A 227 15.62 4.42 1.64
C ILE A 227 17.09 4.37 1.28
N LEU A 228 17.39 3.80 0.12
CA LEU A 228 18.74 3.61 -0.40
C LEU A 228 19.06 4.67 -1.44
N ARG A 229 20.30 5.13 -1.49
CA ARG A 229 20.88 5.95 -2.56
C ARG A 229 22.03 5.20 -3.22
N ILE A 230 21.93 4.99 -4.53
CA ILE A 230 22.76 4.02 -5.28
C ILE A 230 23.33 4.70 -6.54
N ASN A 231 24.59 4.42 -6.89
CA ASN A 231 25.14 4.83 -8.18
C ASN A 231 24.48 4.05 -9.32
N LEU A 232 24.54 4.58 -10.56
CA LEU A 232 23.91 3.91 -11.71
C LEU A 232 24.54 2.56 -12.07
N ASP A 233 25.76 2.31 -11.60
CA ASP A 233 26.48 1.03 -11.71
C ASP A 233 26.27 0.10 -10.51
N GLY A 234 25.44 0.51 -9.54
CA GLY A 234 25.15 -0.27 -8.34
C GLY A 234 26.13 -0.07 -7.18
N SER A 235 27.19 0.72 -7.37
CA SER A 235 28.14 0.98 -6.29
C SER A 235 27.59 1.96 -5.24
N ILE A 236 28.15 1.90 -4.04
CA ILE A 236 27.84 2.82 -2.95
C ILE A 236 28.37 4.22 -3.31
N PRO A 237 27.51 5.26 -3.34
CA PRO A 237 27.97 6.63 -3.52
C PRO A 237 28.92 7.05 -2.39
N ARG A 238 30.07 7.63 -2.73
CA ARG A 238 31.09 8.02 -1.74
C ARG A 238 30.62 9.12 -0.78
N ASP A 239 29.64 9.90 -1.22
CA ASP A 239 28.99 11.00 -0.51
C ASP A 239 27.72 10.57 0.24
N ASN A 240 27.42 9.27 0.30
CA ASN A 240 26.34 8.78 1.17
C ASN A 240 26.65 9.02 2.65
N PRO A 241 25.61 9.16 3.50
CA PRO A 241 25.79 9.43 4.91
C PRO A 241 26.61 8.33 5.60
N ARG A 242 27.48 8.74 6.53
CA ARG A 242 28.21 7.82 7.41
C ARG A 242 27.37 7.56 8.65
N LEU A 243 26.73 6.39 8.69
CA LEU A 243 25.89 5.97 9.79
C LEU A 243 26.63 4.93 10.63
N ASN A 244 26.76 5.18 11.94
CA ASN A 244 27.54 4.34 12.86
C ASN A 244 28.96 4.02 12.34
N GLY A 245 29.61 5.00 11.71
CA GLY A 245 30.96 4.86 11.16
C GLY A 245 31.05 4.13 9.81
N VAL A 246 29.94 3.66 9.23
CA VAL A 246 29.87 2.91 7.97
C VAL A 246 29.21 3.77 6.89
N VAL A 247 29.77 3.76 5.67
CA VAL A 247 29.10 4.31 4.47
C VAL A 247 28.55 3.11 3.70
N SER A 248 27.26 3.13 3.41
CA SER A 248 26.53 2.07 2.71
C SER A 248 25.56 2.69 1.69
N HIS A 249 24.73 1.88 1.04
CA HIS A 249 23.63 2.41 0.22
C HIS A 249 22.57 3.13 1.05
N VAL A 250 22.48 2.94 2.36
CA VAL A 250 21.45 3.55 3.21
C VAL A 250 21.56 5.08 3.17
N TYR A 251 20.49 5.73 2.70
CA TYR A 251 20.31 7.18 2.71
C TYR A 251 19.52 7.63 3.94
N THR A 252 18.42 6.95 4.26
CA THR A 252 17.63 7.14 5.48
C THR A 252 17.16 5.80 6.04
N TYR A 253 16.78 5.79 7.32
CA TYR A 253 16.36 4.59 8.04
C TYR A 253 15.23 4.86 9.04
N GLY A 254 14.65 3.81 9.60
CA GLY A 254 13.51 3.94 10.51
C GLY A 254 12.19 4.15 9.76
N HIS A 255 12.00 3.40 8.66
CA HIS A 255 10.79 3.41 7.84
C HIS A 255 10.01 2.10 7.99
N ARG A 256 8.68 2.17 7.90
CA ARG A 256 7.74 1.05 7.82
C ARG A 256 7.50 0.62 6.39
N ASN A 257 6.67 1.33 5.62
CA ASN A 257 6.36 0.95 4.23
C ASN A 257 6.24 2.19 3.32
N PRO A 258 7.38 2.82 2.96
CA PRO A 258 7.40 3.98 2.09
C PRO A 258 7.13 3.57 0.64
N GLN A 259 5.89 3.75 0.18
CA GLN A 259 5.48 3.44 -1.19
C GLN A 259 5.50 4.66 -2.11
N GLY A 260 5.52 5.88 -1.57
CA GLY A 260 5.68 7.12 -2.32
C GLY A 260 7.08 7.70 -2.19
N LEU A 261 7.63 8.16 -3.30
CA LEU A 261 8.89 8.89 -3.35
C LEU A 261 8.91 9.78 -4.59
N ASP A 262 9.19 11.07 -4.42
CA ASP A 262 9.38 11.99 -5.55
C ASP A 262 10.43 13.06 -5.22
N ALA A 263 11.13 13.55 -6.23
CA ALA A 263 12.17 14.56 -6.12
C ALA A 263 11.75 15.83 -6.86
N ALA A 264 11.56 16.91 -6.10
CA ALA A 264 11.31 18.22 -6.68
C ALA A 264 12.55 18.78 -7.39
N ALA A 265 12.34 19.69 -8.33
CA ALA A 265 13.41 20.34 -9.10
C ALA A 265 14.43 21.10 -8.22
N ASN A 266 14.04 21.52 -7.02
CA ASN A 266 14.92 22.16 -6.04
C ASN A 266 15.74 21.17 -5.19
N GLY A 267 15.63 19.87 -5.46
CA GLY A 267 16.35 18.80 -4.77
C GLY A 267 15.71 18.31 -3.46
N ILE A 268 14.55 18.86 -3.06
CA ILE A 268 13.78 18.29 -1.95
C ILE A 268 13.20 16.95 -2.38
N ILE A 269 13.37 15.93 -1.53
CA ILE A 269 12.82 14.60 -1.75
C ILE A 269 11.67 14.41 -0.77
N TYR A 270 10.48 14.14 -1.30
CA TYR A 270 9.30 13.84 -0.51
C TYR A 270 9.06 12.33 -0.52
N SER A 271 8.59 11.79 0.59
CA SER A 271 8.16 10.40 0.69
C SER A 271 6.77 10.31 1.30
N ALA A 272 6.00 9.32 0.86
CA ALA A 272 4.74 8.96 1.48
C ALA A 272 4.79 7.52 1.97
N GLU A 273 4.34 7.31 3.21
CA GLU A 273 4.60 6.10 3.95
C GLU A 273 3.35 5.62 4.69
N HIS A 274 3.12 4.30 4.68
CA HIS A 274 2.01 3.72 5.43
C HIS A 274 2.37 3.62 6.92
N GLY A 275 1.53 4.19 7.77
CA GLY A 275 1.49 3.93 9.21
C GLY A 275 0.77 2.63 9.55
N PRO A 276 0.77 2.21 10.82
CA PRO A 276 0.06 1.02 11.29
C PRO A 276 -1.46 1.25 11.29
N LYS A 277 -2.05 1.52 12.47
CA LYS A 277 -3.49 1.83 12.61
C LYS A 277 -3.80 3.33 12.47
N THR A 278 -2.77 4.15 12.56
CA THR A 278 -2.81 5.61 12.61
C THR A 278 -1.55 6.10 11.90
N ASP A 279 -1.46 7.40 11.64
CA ASP A 279 -0.21 8.06 11.23
C ASP A 279 0.41 7.48 9.95
N ASP A 280 -0.35 7.37 8.85
CA ASP A 280 0.31 7.42 7.53
C ASP A 280 1.06 8.76 7.42
N GLU A 281 2.21 8.80 6.77
CA GLU A 281 3.11 9.96 6.83
C GLU A 281 3.42 10.53 5.45
N ILE A 282 3.52 11.86 5.40
CA ILE A 282 4.28 12.58 4.38
C ILE A 282 5.58 13.06 5.02
N ASN A 283 6.72 12.75 4.40
CA ASN A 283 8.05 13.02 4.92
C ASN A 283 8.87 13.87 3.94
N ILE A 284 9.74 14.73 4.47
CA ILE A 284 10.83 15.35 3.70
C ILE A 284 12.12 14.63 4.07
N LEU A 285 12.76 14.01 3.08
CA LEU A 285 13.95 13.21 3.33
C LEU A 285 15.20 14.06 3.52
N LYS A 286 15.95 13.76 4.58
CA LYS A 286 17.27 14.30 4.87
C LYS A 286 18.30 13.18 4.94
N ALA A 287 19.42 13.34 4.26
CA ALA A 287 20.52 12.38 4.27
C ALA A 287 20.95 12.01 5.71
N GLY A 288 20.97 10.72 6.02
CA GLY A 288 21.31 10.17 7.33
C GLY A 288 20.18 10.24 8.37
N GLY A 289 18.99 10.71 7.96
CA GLY A 289 17.83 10.85 8.83
C GLY A 289 17.27 9.51 9.32
N ASN A 290 16.81 9.54 10.57
CA ASN A 290 16.04 8.50 11.24
C ASN A 290 14.58 8.93 11.30
N TYR A 291 13.64 8.10 10.82
CA TYR A 291 12.21 8.41 10.78
C TYR A 291 11.43 7.72 11.90
N GLY A 292 12.12 7.17 12.89
CA GLY A 292 11.54 6.78 14.18
C GLY A 292 10.95 5.36 14.22
N TRP A 293 10.43 4.81 13.12
CA TRP A 293 9.82 3.48 13.12
C TRP A 293 10.80 2.41 13.62
N PRO A 294 10.40 1.50 14.54
CA PRO A 294 9.05 1.33 15.09
C PRO A 294 8.83 1.99 16.45
N HIS A 295 9.75 2.81 16.93
CA HIS A 295 9.60 3.39 18.27
C HIS A 295 8.67 4.60 18.30
N VAL A 296 8.53 5.28 17.16
CA VAL A 296 7.64 6.42 16.92
C VAL A 296 6.96 6.18 15.58
N THR A 297 5.67 6.51 15.49
CA THR A 297 4.95 6.64 14.22
C THR A 297 4.27 8.01 14.21
N GLY A 298 4.38 8.75 13.12
CA GLY A 298 3.95 10.13 13.09
C GLY A 298 4.83 11.03 13.95
N PHE A 299 4.21 11.81 14.82
CA PHE A 299 4.91 12.64 15.79
C PHE A 299 5.15 11.86 17.08
N LYS A 300 6.25 12.14 17.80
CA LYS A 300 6.41 11.62 19.17
C LYS A 300 5.48 12.36 20.12
N ASP A 301 4.30 11.81 20.34
CA ASP A 301 3.23 12.46 21.11
C ASP A 301 2.45 11.53 22.06
N ASP A 302 2.79 10.22 22.07
CA ASP A 302 2.12 9.19 22.89
C ASP A 302 0.61 9.09 22.62
N LYS A 303 0.15 9.48 21.43
CA LYS A 303 -1.28 9.40 21.06
C LYS A 303 -1.57 8.15 20.24
N ALA A 304 -2.38 7.27 20.81
CA ALA A 304 -2.95 6.08 20.17
C ALA A 304 -1.96 5.05 19.57
N TYR A 305 -0.65 5.27 19.70
CA TYR A 305 0.40 4.34 19.32
C TYR A 305 1.31 3.97 20.49
N GLN A 306 1.76 2.72 20.48
CA GLN A 306 2.82 2.19 21.34
C GLN A 306 3.58 1.13 20.54
N TYR A 307 4.89 1.04 20.75
CA TYR A 307 5.67 -0.04 20.14
C TYR A 307 5.46 -1.35 20.90
N VAL A 308 4.54 -2.17 20.41
CA VAL A 308 4.25 -3.51 20.92
C VAL A 308 5.27 -4.49 20.34
N ARG A 309 6.03 -5.20 21.19
CA ARG A 309 7.10 -6.10 20.78
C ARG A 309 6.66 -7.55 20.89
N TRP A 310 5.93 -8.00 19.88
CA TRP A 310 5.35 -9.35 19.85
C TRP A 310 6.42 -10.44 19.94
N GLY A 311 7.50 -10.33 19.15
CA GLY A 311 8.62 -11.27 19.17
C GLY A 311 9.31 -11.43 20.53
N GLU A 312 9.16 -10.46 21.44
CA GLU A 312 9.76 -10.48 22.78
C GLU A 312 8.85 -11.08 23.86
N ALA A 313 7.62 -11.49 23.52
CA ALA A 313 6.73 -12.14 24.48
C ALA A 313 7.31 -13.48 24.95
N ARG A 314 7.29 -13.75 26.27
CA ARG A 314 7.91 -14.95 26.87
C ARG A 314 6.93 -15.94 27.54
N ASN A 315 5.83 -15.47 28.12
CA ASN A 315 4.91 -16.32 28.91
C ASN A 315 3.43 -16.09 28.53
N PRO A 316 2.87 -16.86 27.57
CA PRO A 316 3.56 -17.78 26.66
C PRO A 316 4.46 -17.06 25.63
N PRO A 317 5.39 -17.75 24.95
CA PRO A 317 6.21 -17.16 23.89
C PRO A 317 5.38 -16.76 22.68
N CYS A 318 5.91 -15.88 21.82
CA CYS A 318 5.20 -15.38 20.63
C CYS A 318 4.63 -16.49 19.74
N SER A 319 5.39 -17.57 19.52
CA SER A 319 4.98 -18.71 18.68
C SER A 319 3.74 -19.47 19.19
N GLN A 320 3.36 -19.28 20.45
CA GLN A 320 2.17 -19.88 21.07
C GLN A 320 1.02 -18.87 21.22
N ARG A 321 1.15 -17.67 20.63
CA ARG A 321 0.15 -16.61 20.70
C ARG A 321 -0.60 -16.49 19.39
N LYS A 322 -1.79 -15.89 19.50
CA LYS A 322 -2.54 -15.36 18.36
C LYS A 322 -2.29 -13.86 18.27
N TYR A 323 -1.96 -13.39 17.08
CA TYR A 323 -1.84 -11.97 16.79
C TYR A 323 -3.20 -11.27 16.88
N ASP A 324 -3.22 -10.08 17.49
CA ASP A 324 -4.39 -9.20 17.54
C ASP A 324 -3.93 -7.74 17.62
N ASP A 325 -4.35 -6.93 16.66
CA ASP A 325 -4.02 -5.50 16.57
C ASP A 325 -4.76 -4.61 17.58
N ILE A 326 -5.83 -5.13 18.17
CA ILE A 326 -6.76 -4.41 19.03
C ILE A 326 -6.58 -4.85 20.47
N SER A 327 -6.69 -6.15 20.72
CA SER A 327 -6.68 -6.76 22.06
C SER A 327 -5.30 -7.33 22.40
N ILE A 328 -4.34 -6.44 22.67
CA ILE A 328 -2.96 -6.83 22.99
C ILE A 328 -2.86 -7.32 24.45
N PRO A 329 -2.43 -8.57 24.70
CA PRO A 329 -2.29 -9.08 26.06
C PRO A 329 -1.27 -8.28 26.88
N ALA A 330 -1.54 -8.08 28.18
CA ALA A 330 -0.63 -7.34 29.07
C ALA A 330 0.77 -7.97 29.21
N SER A 331 0.91 -9.26 28.88
CA SER A 331 2.18 -9.99 28.88
C SER A 331 3.07 -9.70 27.67
N VAL A 332 2.59 -8.96 26.66
CA VAL A 332 3.41 -8.52 25.52
C VAL A 332 4.09 -7.19 25.89
N PRO A 333 5.44 -7.10 25.84
CA PRO A 333 6.15 -5.86 26.12
C PRO A 333 5.73 -4.74 25.18
N ARG A 334 5.62 -3.52 25.71
CA ARG A 334 5.27 -2.33 24.94
C ARG A 334 5.96 -1.09 25.48
N ASP A 335 6.43 -0.24 24.57
CA ASP A 335 7.04 1.04 24.92
C ASP A 335 6.18 2.20 24.42
N ARG A 336 6.14 3.28 25.20
CA ARG A 336 5.61 4.57 24.75
C ARG A 336 6.62 5.25 23.84
N GLU A 337 6.17 6.05 22.90
CA GLU A 337 7.04 6.80 22.00
C GLU A 337 7.97 7.73 22.77
N SER A 338 7.47 8.36 23.84
CA SER A 338 8.23 9.24 24.74
C SER A 338 9.45 8.57 25.39
N SER A 339 9.49 7.24 25.47
CA SER A 339 10.65 6.49 25.95
C SER A 339 11.79 6.42 24.94
N TYR A 340 11.51 6.70 23.66
CA TYR A 340 12.52 6.75 22.62
C TYR A 340 13.33 8.05 22.68
N SER A 341 14.63 7.89 22.91
CA SER A 341 15.56 8.99 23.18
C SER A 341 16.50 9.33 22.02
N LYS A 342 16.59 8.48 21.00
CA LYS A 342 17.46 8.74 19.84
C LYS A 342 16.89 9.87 18.98
N PRO A 343 17.74 10.70 18.35
CA PRO A 343 17.28 11.69 17.39
C PRO A 343 16.49 11.05 16.25
N PHE A 344 15.39 11.68 15.86
CA PHE A 344 14.58 11.32 14.70
C PHE A 344 13.99 12.58 14.06
N ILE A 345 13.45 12.44 12.86
CA ILE A 345 12.86 13.52 12.07
C ILE A 345 11.35 13.32 12.09
N ASN A 346 10.62 14.36 12.50
CA ASN A 346 9.16 14.37 12.42
C ASN A 346 8.68 14.40 10.96
N PRO A 347 7.51 13.83 10.67
CA PRO A 347 6.89 13.97 9.36
C PRO A 347 6.49 15.43 9.08
N LEU A 348 6.36 15.73 7.80
CA LEU A 348 5.77 16.98 7.33
C LEU A 348 4.28 17.05 7.69
N ALA A 349 3.58 15.92 7.57
CA ALA A 349 2.17 15.76 7.94
C ALA A 349 1.85 14.29 8.21
N THR A 350 0.83 14.04 9.03
CA THR A 350 0.25 12.72 9.28
C THR A 350 -1.15 12.62 8.69
N MET A 351 -1.56 11.40 8.35
CA MET A 351 -2.87 11.04 7.80
C MET A 351 -3.37 9.75 8.45
N PHE A 352 -3.84 9.76 9.70
CA PHE A 352 -4.02 10.90 10.61
C PHE A 352 -3.59 10.51 12.01
N THR A 353 -3.22 11.49 12.82
CA THR A 353 -2.96 11.30 14.25
C THR A 353 -4.27 11.40 15.02
N VAL A 354 -4.55 10.44 15.90
CA VAL A 354 -5.76 10.45 16.76
C VAL A 354 -5.38 10.33 18.23
N ALA A 355 -6.21 10.87 19.12
CA ALA A 355 -5.98 10.79 20.55
C ALA A 355 -6.03 9.34 21.10
N THR A 356 -5.30 9.09 22.19
CA THR A 356 -5.42 7.84 22.94
C THR A 356 -6.86 7.62 23.39
N GLY A 357 -7.37 6.39 23.16
CA GLY A 357 -8.77 6.04 23.39
C GLY A 357 -9.64 6.03 22.13
N PHE A 358 -9.09 6.38 20.96
CA PHE A 358 -9.77 6.21 19.68
C PHE A 358 -10.28 4.76 19.49
N ASN A 359 -11.51 4.62 18.99
CA ASN A 359 -12.11 3.31 18.75
C ASN A 359 -11.61 2.70 17.43
N PHE A 360 -10.59 1.84 17.50
CA PHE A 360 -10.07 1.12 16.34
C PHE A 360 -10.92 -0.10 15.92
N SER A 361 -12.01 -0.40 16.62
CA SER A 361 -12.96 -1.47 16.28
C SER A 361 -14.38 -0.91 16.18
N ASP A 362 -14.53 0.11 15.32
CA ASP A 362 -15.82 0.75 15.08
C ASP A 362 -16.80 -0.27 14.47
N PRO A 363 -17.94 -0.57 15.14
CA PRO A 363 -18.94 -1.50 14.62
C PRO A 363 -19.51 -1.11 13.25
N ALA A 364 -19.44 0.17 12.87
CA ALA A 364 -19.88 0.65 11.56
C ALA A 364 -19.09 -0.01 10.40
N CYS A 365 -17.91 -0.56 10.69
CA CYS A 365 -16.98 -1.15 9.72
C CYS A 365 -17.27 -2.62 9.42
N GLY A 366 -18.28 -3.21 10.04
CA GLY A 366 -18.78 -4.55 9.74
C GLY A 366 -17.71 -5.65 9.83
N GLY A 367 -16.80 -5.54 10.80
CA GLY A 367 -15.71 -6.48 11.04
C GLY A 367 -14.49 -6.33 10.12
N VAL A 368 -14.43 -5.28 9.30
CA VAL A 368 -13.26 -4.89 8.49
C VAL A 368 -12.62 -3.63 9.11
N ASP A 369 -12.28 -3.73 10.40
CA ASP A 369 -11.87 -2.62 11.26
C ASP A 369 -10.76 -1.75 10.65
N PHE A 370 -9.78 -2.38 9.98
CA PHE A 370 -8.64 -1.68 9.37
C PHE A 370 -9.03 -0.63 8.33
N PHE A 371 -10.24 -0.74 7.79
CA PHE A 371 -10.77 0.21 6.84
C PHE A 371 -11.19 1.53 7.49
N CYS A 372 -11.67 1.49 8.74
CA CYS A 372 -12.10 2.69 9.45
C CYS A 372 -11.03 3.29 10.35
N TRP A 373 -9.90 2.60 10.49
CA TRP A 373 -8.72 3.19 11.07
C TRP A 373 -8.40 4.55 10.41
N PRO A 374 -7.89 5.51 11.19
CA PRO A 374 -7.54 6.87 10.76
C PRO A 374 -6.30 6.87 9.86
N THR A 375 -6.40 6.18 8.74
CA THR A 375 -5.37 5.98 7.73
C THR A 375 -6.02 5.89 6.36
N VAL A 376 -5.25 6.16 5.32
CA VAL A 376 -5.72 6.21 3.93
C VAL A 376 -5.00 5.21 3.03
N GLY A 377 -3.86 4.66 3.49
CA GLY A 377 -2.99 3.78 2.70
C GLY A 377 -2.35 4.57 1.56
N LEU A 378 -1.41 5.45 1.92
CA LEU A 378 -0.67 6.31 1.00
C LEU A 378 0.21 5.52 0.01
N SER A 379 -0.26 5.36 -1.23
CA SER A 379 0.45 4.53 -2.21
C SER A 379 1.53 5.25 -3.01
N SER A 380 1.44 6.58 -3.08
CA SER A 380 2.26 7.42 -3.95
C SER A 380 2.29 8.85 -3.44
N VAL A 381 3.33 9.59 -3.84
CA VAL A 381 3.39 11.04 -3.72
C VAL A 381 4.06 11.61 -4.96
N GLU A 382 3.52 12.71 -5.48
CA GLU A 382 4.09 13.45 -6.60
C GLU A 382 4.10 14.94 -6.26
N TYR A 383 5.24 15.58 -6.41
CA TYR A 383 5.39 17.01 -6.25
C TYR A 383 4.88 17.71 -7.52
N TYR A 384 3.85 18.53 -7.33
CA TYR A 384 3.25 19.34 -8.39
C TYR A 384 3.56 20.81 -8.17
N ALA A 385 4.08 21.44 -9.21
CA ALA A 385 4.21 22.89 -9.28
C ALA A 385 3.61 23.40 -10.59
N SER A 386 2.56 24.21 -10.48
CA SER A 386 1.90 24.79 -11.65
C SER A 386 2.86 25.65 -12.47
N LYS A 387 2.93 25.42 -13.79
CA LYS A 387 3.76 26.20 -14.71
C LYS A 387 2.89 26.89 -15.75
N GLY A 388 2.50 28.15 -15.51
CA GLY A 388 1.76 29.00 -16.45
C GLY A 388 0.34 28.54 -16.77
N THR A 389 0.19 27.39 -17.43
CA THR A 389 -1.07 26.77 -17.87
C THR A 389 -1.60 25.70 -16.93
N GLY A 390 -0.89 25.38 -15.85
CA GLY A 390 -1.31 24.38 -14.87
C GLY A 390 -2.60 24.73 -14.13
N ILE A 391 -2.91 23.96 -13.10
CA ILE A 391 -4.10 24.11 -12.27
C ILE A 391 -3.91 25.37 -11.40
N PRO A 392 -4.78 26.39 -11.51
CA PRO A 392 -4.64 27.63 -10.75
C PRO A 392 -4.64 27.40 -9.24
N GLY A 393 -3.77 28.09 -8.50
CA GLY A 393 -3.68 27.97 -7.03
C GLY A 393 -3.07 26.67 -6.51
N TRP A 394 -2.57 25.80 -7.40
CA TRP A 394 -1.69 24.68 -7.04
C TRP A 394 -0.24 25.04 -7.38
N ASP A 395 0.26 26.12 -6.79
CA ASP A 395 1.59 26.64 -7.10
C ASP A 395 2.69 25.68 -6.63
N HIS A 396 2.51 25.13 -5.42
CA HIS A 396 3.36 24.11 -4.82
C HIS A 396 2.50 23.18 -3.98
N VAL A 397 2.24 21.96 -4.46
CA VAL A 397 1.44 20.97 -3.72
C VAL A 397 2.05 19.58 -3.84
N LEU A 398 1.70 18.70 -2.89
CA LEU A 398 1.93 17.27 -3.01
C LEU A 398 0.61 16.58 -3.37
N LEU A 399 0.64 15.77 -4.43
CA LEU A 399 -0.45 14.90 -4.84
C LEU A 399 -0.21 13.53 -4.22
N ALA A 400 -1.15 13.05 -3.41
CA ALA A 400 -1.02 11.81 -2.65
C ALA A 400 -2.16 10.83 -2.99
N GLY A 401 -1.82 9.75 -3.70
CA GLY A 401 -2.76 8.68 -4.04
C GLY A 401 -3.07 7.78 -2.84
N THR A 402 -4.31 7.32 -2.72
CA THR A 402 -4.76 6.52 -1.57
C THR A 402 -5.48 5.24 -1.97
N LEU A 403 -5.08 4.13 -1.32
CA LEU A 403 -5.65 2.81 -1.58
C LEU A 403 -7.02 2.65 -0.94
N LYS A 404 -7.13 2.89 0.38
CA LYS A 404 -8.38 2.61 1.09
C LYS A 404 -9.50 3.53 0.62
N ARG A 405 -9.19 4.79 0.35
CA ARG A 405 -10.20 5.81 0.09
C ARG A 405 -10.59 5.94 -1.39
N GLY A 406 -9.71 5.52 -2.31
CA GLY A 406 -9.97 5.69 -3.75
C GLY A 406 -10.03 7.15 -4.16
N SER A 407 -9.15 7.95 -3.57
CA SER A 407 -9.09 9.41 -3.67
C SER A 407 -7.68 9.92 -3.86
N LEU A 408 -7.58 11.12 -4.40
CA LEU A 408 -6.36 11.93 -4.41
C LEU A 408 -6.43 12.95 -3.28
N TYR A 409 -5.43 12.98 -2.41
CA TYR A 409 -5.28 14.03 -1.41
C TYR A 409 -4.25 15.03 -1.90
N VAL A 410 -4.49 16.31 -1.66
CA VAL A 410 -3.60 17.40 -2.06
C VAL A 410 -3.19 18.18 -0.84
N LEU A 411 -1.88 18.23 -0.57
CA LEU A 411 -1.28 19.01 0.50
C LEU A 411 -0.64 20.27 -0.09
N PRO A 412 -1.14 21.47 0.22
CA PRO A 412 -0.45 22.69 -0.16
C PRO A 412 0.85 22.84 0.63
N LEU A 413 1.90 23.31 -0.05
CA LEU A 413 3.22 23.57 0.55
C LEU A 413 3.51 25.06 0.60
N THR A 414 4.37 25.46 1.52
CA THR A 414 4.98 26.80 1.51
C THR A 414 5.82 26.99 0.25
N ALA A 415 6.09 28.25 -0.14
CA ALA A 415 6.83 28.56 -1.36
C ALA A 415 8.24 27.93 -1.42
N ASP A 416 8.86 27.68 -0.26
CA ASP A 416 10.16 27.00 -0.18
C ASP A 416 10.05 25.47 -0.21
N GLY A 417 8.84 24.91 -0.18
CA GLY A 417 8.54 23.48 -0.17
C GLY A 417 8.84 22.77 1.16
N LYS A 418 9.19 23.49 2.23
CA LYS A 418 9.72 22.87 3.46
C LYS A 418 8.68 22.69 4.56
N SER A 419 7.44 23.14 4.35
CA SER A 419 6.36 23.05 5.32
C SER A 419 5.01 22.95 4.62
N ALA A 420 4.02 22.36 5.27
CA ALA A 420 2.64 22.42 4.81
C ALA A 420 2.13 23.85 4.94
N ALA A 421 1.51 24.39 3.89
CA ALA A 421 0.88 25.71 3.90
C ALA A 421 -0.59 25.67 4.32
N GLY A 422 -1.13 24.48 4.60
CA GLY A 422 -2.52 24.28 4.98
C GLY A 422 -2.87 22.81 5.14
N HIS A 423 -4.16 22.56 5.28
CA HIS A 423 -4.72 21.23 5.43
C HIS A 423 -4.81 20.48 4.10
N PHE A 424 -4.95 19.15 4.18
CA PHE A 424 -5.25 18.35 3.00
C PHE A 424 -6.62 18.72 2.44
N SER A 425 -6.70 18.71 1.12
CA SER A 425 -7.96 18.68 0.38
C SER A 425 -8.11 17.35 -0.33
N ARG A 426 -9.28 16.74 -0.26
CA ARG A 426 -9.60 15.47 -0.93
C ARG A 426 -10.30 15.72 -2.25
N TYR A 427 -9.76 15.14 -3.30
CA TYR A 427 -10.28 15.14 -4.66
C TYR A 427 -10.59 13.72 -5.09
N PHE A 428 -11.66 13.59 -5.86
CA PHE A 428 -12.15 12.33 -6.42
C PHE A 428 -12.61 11.35 -5.31
N GLN A 429 -13.81 10.80 -5.49
CA GLN A 429 -14.23 9.64 -4.71
C GLN A 429 -14.68 8.57 -5.67
N SER A 430 -14.08 7.39 -5.56
CA SER A 430 -14.48 6.25 -6.37
C SER A 430 -14.27 4.94 -5.63
N ALA A 431 -15.00 3.92 -6.05
CA ALA A 431 -14.80 2.55 -5.61
C ALA A 431 -13.56 1.95 -6.29
N ASN A 432 -12.41 2.56 -6.08
CA ASN A 432 -11.11 2.12 -6.61
C ASN A 432 -10.07 2.20 -5.50
N ARG A 433 -8.90 1.62 -5.75
CA ARG A 433 -7.68 1.84 -4.96
C ARG A 433 -6.71 2.59 -5.83
N PHE A 434 -6.43 3.86 -5.53
CA PHE A 434 -5.49 4.65 -6.32
C PHE A 434 -4.09 4.24 -5.96
N ARG A 435 -3.31 3.83 -6.96
CA ARG A 435 -2.00 3.20 -6.80
C ARG A 435 -0.87 4.18 -7.06
N ASP A 436 -0.95 4.93 -8.15
CA ASP A 436 0.11 5.86 -8.52
C ASP A 436 -0.41 7.02 -9.35
N THR A 437 0.37 8.11 -9.40
CA THR A 437 0.03 9.30 -10.17
C THR A 437 1.12 9.63 -11.19
N ALA A 438 0.70 10.27 -12.30
CA ALA A 438 1.60 10.99 -13.19
C ALA A 438 0.89 12.23 -13.72
N VAL A 439 1.63 13.30 -13.99
CA VAL A 439 1.05 14.56 -14.49
C VAL A 439 1.44 14.84 -15.94
N SER A 440 0.50 15.33 -16.75
CA SER A 440 0.77 15.77 -18.12
C SER A 440 1.73 16.96 -18.17
N PRO A 441 2.51 17.14 -19.26
CA PRO A 441 3.46 18.25 -19.37
C PRO A 441 2.87 19.65 -19.23
N ASP A 442 1.61 19.84 -19.63
CA ASP A 442 0.88 21.11 -19.48
C ASP A 442 0.37 21.35 -18.04
N GLY A 443 0.52 20.37 -17.16
CA GLY A 443 0.11 20.40 -15.76
C GLY A 443 -1.40 20.30 -15.54
N ARG A 444 -2.22 20.00 -16.56
CA ARG A 444 -3.69 20.04 -16.47
C ARG A 444 -4.37 18.69 -16.28
N THR A 445 -3.70 17.60 -16.66
CA THR A 445 -4.24 16.26 -16.55
C THR A 445 -3.42 15.44 -15.57
N ILE A 446 -4.11 14.87 -14.58
CA ILE A 446 -3.53 13.94 -13.61
C ILE A 446 -3.96 12.54 -14.04
N TYR A 447 -3.00 11.68 -14.34
CA TYR A 447 -3.20 10.27 -14.59
C TYR A 447 -3.08 9.50 -13.29
N ILE A 448 -3.98 8.54 -13.07
CA ILE A 448 -4.01 7.74 -11.84
C ILE A 448 -4.14 6.26 -12.21
N ALA A 449 -3.20 5.43 -11.75
CA ALA A 449 -3.32 3.98 -11.79
C ALA A 449 -4.27 3.47 -10.70
N THR A 450 -5.01 2.41 -11.00
CA THR A 450 -5.88 1.73 -10.03
C THR A 450 -5.52 0.25 -9.87
N ASP A 451 -5.57 -0.26 -8.64
CA ASP A 451 -5.38 -1.70 -8.42
C ASP A 451 -6.50 -2.50 -9.14
N PRO A 452 -6.22 -3.74 -9.60
CA PRO A 452 -7.22 -4.63 -10.20
C PRO A 452 -8.19 -5.24 -9.19
N GLY A 453 -7.92 -5.13 -7.89
CA GLY A 453 -8.73 -5.71 -6.83
C GLY A 453 -8.23 -5.29 -5.44
N GLY A 454 -8.84 -5.86 -4.41
CA GLY A 454 -8.58 -5.54 -3.00
C GLY A 454 -9.81 -4.92 -2.33
N VAL A 455 -9.63 -4.35 -1.15
CA VAL A 455 -10.69 -3.65 -0.41
C VAL A 455 -10.53 -2.14 -0.59
N ALA A 456 -11.62 -1.45 -0.92
CA ALA A 456 -11.69 0.00 -1.09
C ALA A 456 -12.96 0.56 -0.45
N GLY A 457 -13.04 1.88 -0.32
CA GLY A 457 -14.26 2.57 0.05
C GLY A 457 -15.30 2.47 -1.04
N ALA A 458 -16.54 2.14 -0.67
CA ALA A 458 -17.66 2.25 -1.57
C ALA A 458 -18.01 3.72 -1.84
N LYS A 459 -18.81 3.97 -2.89
CA LYS A 459 -19.31 5.32 -3.20
C LYS A 459 -20.33 5.81 -2.17
N ASP A 460 -21.16 4.89 -1.69
CA ASP A 460 -22.35 5.16 -0.86
C ASP A 460 -22.14 4.71 0.59
N ALA A 461 -20.91 4.92 1.09
CA ALA A 461 -20.40 4.52 2.41
C ALA A 461 -20.07 3.01 2.57
N GLY A 462 -19.14 2.71 3.47
CA GLY A 462 -18.65 1.36 3.77
C GLY A 462 -17.55 0.87 2.83
N THR A 463 -17.32 -0.44 2.82
CA THR A 463 -16.28 -1.08 1.98
C THR A 463 -16.86 -1.80 0.78
N THR A 464 -16.07 -1.88 -0.29
CA THR A 464 -16.33 -2.71 -1.47
C THR A 464 -15.07 -3.44 -1.90
N SER A 465 -15.27 -4.61 -2.49
CA SER A 465 -14.23 -5.35 -3.22
C SER A 465 -14.43 -5.35 -4.73
N VAL A 466 -15.49 -4.70 -5.20
CA VAL A 466 -15.81 -4.54 -6.62
C VAL A 466 -15.26 -3.20 -7.05
N MET A 467 -14.16 -3.22 -7.79
CA MET A 467 -13.54 -2.01 -8.31
C MET A 467 -14.36 -1.44 -9.46
N GLU A 468 -14.59 -0.13 -9.48
CA GLU A 468 -15.24 0.58 -10.59
C GLU A 468 -14.40 0.50 -11.86
N ASN A 469 -13.08 0.61 -11.72
CA ASN A 469 -12.12 0.61 -12.81
C ASN A 469 -10.93 -0.29 -12.45
N PRO A 470 -11.08 -1.63 -12.50
CA PRO A 470 -10.02 -2.55 -12.10
C PRO A 470 -8.83 -2.50 -13.05
N GLY A 471 -7.63 -2.24 -12.51
CA GLY A 471 -6.38 -2.30 -13.26
C GLY A 471 -6.34 -1.26 -14.38
N SER A 472 -6.73 -0.02 -14.09
CA SER A 472 -6.93 1.02 -15.08
C SER A 472 -5.93 2.14 -14.94
N ILE A 473 -5.77 2.90 -16.03
CA ILE A 473 -5.25 4.27 -15.99
C ILE A 473 -6.43 5.20 -16.19
N LEU A 474 -6.69 6.05 -15.21
CA LEU A 474 -7.69 7.11 -15.25
C LEU A 474 -7.00 8.43 -15.59
N ALA A 475 -7.66 9.30 -16.35
CA ALA A 475 -7.24 10.67 -16.59
C ALA A 475 -8.27 11.62 -15.97
N PHE A 476 -7.79 12.55 -15.13
CA PHE A 476 -8.55 13.63 -14.54
C PHE A 476 -8.02 14.95 -15.10
N THR A 477 -8.78 15.56 -16.02
CA THR A 477 -8.38 16.81 -16.68
C THR A 477 -9.12 17.97 -16.07
N TYR A 478 -8.39 18.98 -15.59
CA TYR A 478 -8.94 20.17 -14.98
C TYR A 478 -9.87 20.93 -15.93
N THR A 479 -11.07 21.28 -15.47
CA THR A 479 -12.10 21.98 -16.26
C THR A 479 -12.48 23.34 -15.70
N GLY A 480 -12.08 23.68 -14.47
CA GLY A 480 -12.38 24.97 -13.85
C GLY A 480 -12.49 24.91 -12.33
N GLU A 481 -12.80 26.04 -11.71
CA GLU A 481 -13.12 26.12 -10.28
C GLU A 481 -14.60 25.77 -10.05
N GLY A 482 -14.93 25.18 -8.91
CA GLY A 482 -16.32 24.99 -8.47
C GLY A 482 -16.92 26.29 -7.94
N GLY A 483 -18.22 26.53 -8.16
CA GLY A 483 -18.92 27.70 -7.62
C GLY A 483 -19.09 27.64 -6.09
N ALA A 484 -19.16 28.81 -5.45
CA ALA A 484 -19.24 29.02 -3.99
C ALA A 484 -20.53 28.48 -3.29
N GLY A 485 -21.30 27.61 -3.95
CA GLY A 485 -22.50 26.96 -3.41
C GLY A 485 -22.42 25.44 -3.32
N ALA A 486 -21.25 24.84 -3.62
CA ALA A 486 -21.02 23.41 -3.51
C ALA A 486 -20.12 23.07 -2.31
N GLU A 487 -20.40 23.66 -1.15
CA GLU A 487 -19.94 23.07 0.12
C GLU A 487 -20.79 21.82 0.39
N GLU A 488 -20.43 20.72 -0.25
CA GLU A 488 -20.96 19.43 0.15
C GLU A 488 -20.23 19.01 1.42
N GLN A 489 -20.95 18.88 2.54
CA GLN A 489 -20.38 18.44 3.81
C GLN A 489 -19.50 17.18 3.63
N PRO A 490 -18.47 16.99 4.46
CA PRO A 490 -17.69 15.75 4.45
C PRO A 490 -18.67 14.55 4.50
N ARG A 491 -18.60 13.68 3.48
CA ARG A 491 -19.50 12.51 3.42
C ARG A 491 -18.92 11.45 4.35
N GLU A 492 -19.74 10.93 5.26
CA GLU A 492 -19.38 9.77 6.07
C GLU A 492 -19.04 8.59 5.15
N VAL A 493 -17.81 8.08 5.26
CA VAL A 493 -17.36 6.91 4.51
C VAL A 493 -17.55 5.64 5.35
N SER A 494 -17.84 5.76 6.65
CA SER A 494 -18.01 4.65 7.61
C SER A 494 -19.41 4.02 7.66
N GLY A 495 -20.38 4.46 6.85
CA GLY A 495 -21.74 3.91 6.83
C GLY A 495 -21.86 2.43 6.39
N LYS A 496 -22.91 1.75 6.85
CA LYS A 496 -23.21 0.34 6.48
C LYS A 496 -23.59 0.23 4.99
N ALA A 497 -22.79 -0.51 4.21
CA ALA A 497 -23.10 -0.77 2.79
C ALA A 497 -24.06 -1.95 2.58
N GLY A 498 -24.93 -1.84 1.56
CA GLY A 498 -25.85 -2.90 1.11
C GLY A 498 -25.17 -4.04 0.35
N ALA A 499 -25.77 -5.23 0.42
CA ALA A 499 -25.19 -6.49 -0.06
C ALA A 499 -25.01 -6.58 -1.59
N VAL A 500 -23.92 -7.24 -2.03
CA VAL A 500 -23.72 -7.66 -3.42
C VAL A 500 -24.46 -8.98 -3.65
N PRO A 501 -25.38 -9.07 -4.64
CA PRO A 501 -26.06 -10.33 -4.91
C PRO A 501 -25.07 -11.32 -5.51
N GLY A 502 -25.20 -12.59 -5.14
CA GLY A 502 -24.51 -13.69 -5.78
C GLY A 502 -25.46 -14.88 -5.95
N PRO A 503 -24.95 -16.08 -6.27
CA PRO A 503 -25.78 -17.22 -6.66
C PRO A 503 -26.88 -17.54 -5.65
N ALA A 504 -27.97 -18.10 -6.17
CA ALA A 504 -29.16 -18.43 -5.40
C ALA A 504 -28.80 -19.33 -4.19
N PRO A 505 -29.42 -19.08 -3.03
CA PRO A 505 -29.20 -19.89 -1.85
C PRO A 505 -29.68 -21.34 -2.05
N ILE A 506 -29.04 -22.28 -1.35
CA ILE A 506 -29.50 -23.67 -1.23
C ILE A 506 -30.51 -23.71 -0.08
N VAL A 507 -31.78 -23.95 -0.41
CA VAL A 507 -32.91 -23.86 0.54
C VAL A 507 -32.97 -25.07 1.50
N ASP A 508 -32.37 -26.21 1.14
CA ASP A 508 -32.38 -27.47 1.91
C ASP A 508 -30.99 -28.12 2.03
N GLY A 509 -29.95 -27.31 2.26
CA GLY A 509 -28.57 -27.79 2.39
C GLY A 509 -28.29 -28.48 3.72
N ILE A 510 -27.34 -29.42 3.73
CA ILE A 510 -26.83 -30.01 4.98
C ILE A 510 -25.69 -29.16 5.56
N PRO A 511 -25.45 -29.17 6.89
CA PRO A 511 -24.32 -28.44 7.48
C PRO A 511 -22.97 -28.92 6.91
N PRO A 512 -21.95 -28.05 6.84
CA PRO A 512 -20.63 -28.45 6.38
C PRO A 512 -20.03 -29.53 7.28
N GLN A 513 -19.35 -30.52 6.68
CA GLN A 513 -18.62 -31.55 7.41
C GLN A 513 -17.13 -31.42 7.14
N PHE A 514 -16.34 -31.28 8.21
CA PHE A 514 -14.89 -31.29 8.20
C PHE A 514 -14.36 -31.73 9.57
N THR A 515 -13.11 -32.18 9.66
CA THR A 515 -12.49 -32.54 10.95
C THR A 515 -11.65 -31.40 11.52
N GLU A 516 -11.43 -31.39 12.83
CA GLU A 516 -10.57 -30.41 13.51
C GLU A 516 -9.14 -30.43 12.94
N ALA A 517 -8.57 -31.63 12.81
CA ALA A 517 -7.24 -31.81 12.21
C ALA A 517 -7.16 -31.33 10.75
N GLN A 518 -8.28 -31.37 10.03
CA GLN A 518 -8.36 -30.81 8.68
C GLN A 518 -8.31 -29.28 8.70
N ALA A 519 -9.06 -28.64 9.60
CA ALA A 519 -9.01 -27.20 9.78
C ALA A 519 -7.64 -26.70 10.25
N GLU A 520 -6.93 -27.44 11.11
CA GLU A 520 -5.57 -27.10 11.55
C GLU A 520 -4.55 -27.13 10.40
N ARG A 521 -4.59 -28.17 9.56
CA ARG A 521 -3.80 -28.21 8.32
C ARG A 521 -4.20 -27.08 7.37
N GLY A 522 -5.50 -26.81 7.29
CA GLY A 522 -6.09 -25.72 6.54
C GLY A 522 -5.55 -24.37 6.93
N LYS A 523 -5.44 -24.08 8.24
CA LYS A 523 -4.83 -22.87 8.77
C LYS A 523 -3.38 -22.76 8.34
N THR A 524 -2.60 -23.84 8.47
CA THR A 524 -1.19 -23.85 8.07
C THR A 524 -1.03 -23.55 6.58
N ALA A 525 -1.86 -24.16 5.73
CA ALA A 525 -1.88 -23.91 4.30
C ALA A 525 -2.36 -22.50 3.95
N TYR A 526 -3.36 -21.99 4.68
CA TYR A 526 -3.88 -20.63 4.55
C TYR A 526 -2.81 -19.59 4.87
N ASP A 527 -2.11 -19.75 6.00
CA ASP A 527 -1.04 -18.85 6.41
C ASP A 527 0.08 -18.80 5.34
N ALA A 528 0.38 -19.95 4.73
CA ALA A 528 1.41 -20.04 3.70
C ALA A 528 1.01 -19.47 2.32
N ALA A 529 -0.26 -19.53 1.95
CA ALA A 529 -0.70 -19.28 0.57
C ALA A 529 -1.75 -18.18 0.40
N CYS A 530 -2.42 -17.75 1.48
CA CYS A 530 -3.59 -16.88 1.41
C CYS A 530 -3.53 -15.68 2.37
N ALA A 531 -2.94 -15.85 3.56
CA ALA A 531 -2.92 -14.81 4.61
C ALA A 531 -2.26 -13.51 4.15
N VAL A 532 -1.29 -13.57 3.25
CA VAL A 532 -0.64 -12.38 2.66
C VAL A 532 -1.64 -11.41 2.01
N CYS A 533 -2.68 -11.94 1.36
CA CYS A 533 -3.69 -11.12 0.69
C CYS A 533 -4.96 -10.94 1.52
N HIS A 534 -5.40 -12.01 2.16
CA HIS A 534 -6.67 -12.08 2.89
C HIS A 534 -6.54 -11.74 4.38
N GLY A 535 -5.31 -11.54 4.86
CA GLY A 535 -4.96 -11.21 6.23
C GLY A 535 -4.91 -12.44 7.14
N SER A 536 -4.04 -12.43 8.16
CA SER A 536 -3.88 -13.57 9.09
C SER A 536 -5.12 -13.88 9.94
N THR A 537 -6.06 -12.94 10.04
CA THR A 537 -7.33 -13.13 10.76
C THR A 537 -8.51 -13.38 9.83
N LEU A 538 -8.26 -13.56 8.53
CA LEU A 538 -9.25 -13.61 7.45
C LEU A 538 -10.07 -12.33 7.26
N LYS A 539 -9.88 -11.31 8.10
CA LYS A 539 -10.66 -10.05 8.06
C LYS A 539 -9.79 -8.80 7.82
N ASN A 540 -8.49 -8.91 8.08
CA ASN A 540 -7.53 -7.80 8.06
C ASN A 540 -6.68 -7.73 6.77
N GLY A 541 -7.07 -8.44 5.71
CA GLY A 541 -6.39 -8.37 4.42
C GLY A 541 -6.75 -7.12 3.64
N ALA A 542 -5.74 -6.37 3.18
CA ALA A 542 -5.95 -5.17 2.36
C ALA A 542 -6.08 -5.48 0.85
N TYR A 543 -5.56 -6.61 0.39
CA TYR A 543 -5.37 -6.94 -1.04
C TYR A 543 -6.37 -7.94 -1.59
N ALA A 544 -7.10 -8.64 -0.73
CA ALA A 544 -8.19 -9.52 -1.13
C ALA A 544 -9.38 -9.41 -0.17
N THR A 545 -10.49 -10.01 -0.55
CA THR A 545 -11.74 -9.90 0.20
C THR A 545 -11.65 -10.60 1.56
N PRO A 546 -12.29 -10.07 2.62
CA PRO A 546 -12.44 -10.79 3.86
C PRO A 546 -13.05 -12.18 3.63
N LEU A 547 -12.49 -13.18 4.30
CA LEU A 547 -12.96 -14.57 4.29
C LEU A 547 -13.62 -14.96 5.62
N ALA A 548 -13.82 -14.01 6.53
CA ALA A 548 -14.59 -14.24 7.74
C ALA A 548 -15.46 -13.05 8.16
N GLY A 549 -16.43 -13.33 9.04
CA GLY A 549 -17.33 -12.34 9.64
C GLY A 549 -18.39 -11.82 8.69
N GLU A 550 -18.93 -10.63 8.96
CA GLU A 550 -20.13 -10.12 8.29
C GLU A 550 -20.00 -10.06 6.76
N TYR A 551 -18.82 -9.76 6.21
CA TYR A 551 -18.60 -9.82 4.76
C TYR A 551 -18.76 -11.24 4.21
N PHE A 552 -18.18 -12.23 4.89
CA PHE A 552 -18.28 -13.62 4.49
C PHE A 552 -19.73 -14.10 4.61
N GLU A 553 -20.39 -13.85 5.74
CA GLU A 553 -21.79 -14.21 6.00
C GLU A 553 -22.71 -13.64 4.92
N ARG A 554 -22.68 -12.31 4.68
CA ARG A 554 -23.50 -11.67 3.63
C ARG A 554 -23.28 -12.26 2.24
N LYS A 555 -22.08 -12.76 1.96
CA LYS A 555 -21.71 -13.28 0.64
C LYS A 555 -21.92 -14.79 0.49
N TRP A 556 -21.83 -15.55 1.57
CA TRP A 556 -21.71 -17.00 1.52
C TRP A 556 -22.74 -17.75 2.36
N SER A 557 -23.42 -17.13 3.33
CA SER A 557 -24.49 -17.80 4.07
C SER A 557 -25.58 -18.29 3.13
N HIS A 558 -26.08 -19.49 3.44
CA HIS A 558 -27.00 -20.28 2.64
C HIS A 558 -26.49 -20.65 1.24
N ARG A 559 -25.19 -20.54 0.94
CA ARG A 559 -24.60 -21.00 -0.33
C ARG A 559 -23.83 -22.30 -0.17
N GLY A 560 -23.61 -22.98 -1.28
CA GLY A 560 -22.91 -24.26 -1.30
C GLY A 560 -21.41 -24.14 -0.97
N VAL A 561 -20.91 -25.06 -0.14
CA VAL A 561 -19.46 -25.20 0.13
C VAL A 561 -18.68 -25.46 -1.16
N ARG A 562 -19.26 -26.20 -2.12
CA ARG A 562 -18.67 -26.36 -3.47
C ARG A 562 -18.47 -25.03 -4.19
N ALA A 563 -19.42 -24.11 -4.13
CA ALA A 563 -19.28 -22.83 -4.81
C ALA A 563 -18.09 -22.03 -4.27
N LEU A 564 -17.85 -22.09 -2.95
CA LEU A 564 -16.69 -21.47 -2.31
C LEU A 564 -15.39 -22.17 -2.75
N PHE A 565 -15.35 -23.49 -2.74
CA PHE A 565 -14.20 -24.28 -3.19
C PHE A 565 -13.83 -24.04 -4.66
N ASP A 566 -14.81 -24.06 -5.56
CA ASP A 566 -14.60 -23.83 -6.98
C ASP A 566 -14.13 -22.41 -7.24
N ARG A 567 -14.67 -21.43 -6.51
CA ARG A 567 -14.21 -20.04 -6.58
C ARG A 567 -12.75 -19.94 -6.14
N ALA A 568 -12.39 -20.54 -5.00
CA ALA A 568 -11.02 -20.54 -4.51
C ALA A 568 -10.07 -21.15 -5.54
N ARG A 569 -10.37 -22.33 -6.08
CA ARG A 569 -9.54 -22.98 -7.11
C ARG A 569 -9.41 -22.20 -8.40
N LYS A 570 -10.49 -21.57 -8.87
CA LYS A 570 -10.49 -20.84 -10.15
C LYS A 570 -9.79 -19.49 -10.09
N THR A 571 -9.63 -18.92 -8.89
CA THR A 571 -9.16 -17.53 -8.75
C THR A 571 -7.93 -17.36 -7.88
N MET A 572 -7.56 -18.38 -7.11
CA MET A 572 -6.43 -18.32 -6.18
C MET A 572 -5.40 -19.40 -6.49
N PRO A 573 -4.11 -19.15 -6.16
CA PRO A 573 -3.54 -17.82 -5.94
C PRO A 573 -3.62 -16.96 -7.23
N PRO A 574 -3.76 -15.62 -7.16
CA PRO A 574 -4.02 -14.79 -8.35
C PRO A 574 -2.95 -14.90 -9.44
N ALA A 575 -1.69 -15.13 -9.07
CA ALA A 575 -0.59 -15.31 -10.00
C ALA A 575 -0.63 -16.66 -10.75
N ARG A 576 -1.22 -17.70 -10.14
CA ARG A 576 -1.33 -19.06 -10.71
C ARG A 576 -2.60 -19.77 -10.22
N PRO A 577 -3.78 -19.41 -10.74
CA PRO A 577 -5.03 -20.00 -10.26
C PRO A 577 -5.03 -21.53 -10.34
N GLY A 578 -5.45 -22.19 -9.25
CA GLY A 578 -5.56 -23.64 -9.17
C GLY A 578 -4.24 -24.37 -8.91
N SER A 579 -3.17 -23.66 -8.55
CA SER A 579 -1.83 -24.27 -8.38
C SER A 579 -1.66 -25.13 -7.12
N LEU A 580 -2.55 -25.05 -6.13
CA LEU A 580 -2.51 -25.92 -4.95
C LEU A 580 -3.22 -27.25 -5.23
N ALA A 581 -2.83 -28.31 -4.53
CA ALA A 581 -3.53 -29.59 -4.60
C ALA A 581 -5.00 -29.44 -4.14
N ALA A 582 -5.90 -30.24 -4.71
CA ALA A 582 -7.33 -30.17 -4.38
C ALA A 582 -7.60 -30.39 -2.88
N GLY A 583 -6.87 -31.32 -2.24
CA GLY A 583 -6.95 -31.55 -0.78
C GLY A 583 -6.47 -30.37 0.05
N THR A 584 -5.48 -29.61 -0.42
CA THR A 584 -5.04 -28.37 0.24
C THR A 584 -6.16 -27.32 0.22
N TYR A 585 -6.91 -27.24 -0.89
CA TYR A 585 -8.07 -26.35 -0.94
C TYR A 585 -9.17 -26.77 0.02
N THR A 586 -9.51 -28.06 0.10
CA THR A 586 -10.54 -28.49 1.08
C THR A 586 -10.09 -28.27 2.52
N ASP A 587 -8.80 -28.46 2.82
CA ASP A 587 -8.23 -28.12 4.13
C ASP A 587 -8.41 -26.62 4.42
N ILE A 588 -8.03 -25.72 3.50
CA ILE A 588 -8.21 -24.27 3.66
C ILE A 588 -9.70 -23.90 3.83
N ILE A 589 -10.60 -24.53 3.08
CA ILE A 589 -12.03 -24.29 3.17
C ILE A 589 -12.58 -24.74 4.54
N ALA A 590 -12.16 -25.89 5.06
CA ALA A 590 -12.50 -26.34 6.41
C ALA A 590 -12.09 -25.32 7.48
N TYR A 591 -10.89 -24.74 7.35
CA TYR A 591 -10.44 -23.66 8.23
C TYR A 591 -11.32 -22.41 8.13
N ILE A 592 -11.65 -21.95 6.91
CA ILE A 592 -12.54 -20.79 6.70
C ILE A 592 -13.91 -21.04 7.34
N LEU A 593 -14.50 -22.23 7.15
CA LEU A 593 -15.79 -22.60 7.74
C LEU A 593 -15.73 -22.59 9.26
N GLN A 594 -14.67 -23.16 9.85
CA GLN A 594 -14.46 -23.17 11.29
C GLN A 594 -14.37 -21.76 11.88
N VAL A 595 -13.62 -20.85 11.24
CA VAL A 595 -13.50 -19.45 11.68
C VAL A 595 -14.85 -18.72 11.62
N ASN A 596 -15.74 -19.13 10.71
CA ASN A 596 -17.10 -18.58 10.56
C ASN A 596 -18.17 -19.36 11.35
N GLY A 597 -17.75 -20.17 12.34
CA GLY A 597 -18.68 -20.76 13.31
C GLY A 597 -19.24 -22.14 12.94
N SER A 598 -18.90 -22.70 11.77
CA SER A 598 -19.24 -24.10 11.48
C SER A 598 -18.49 -25.02 12.45
N LYS A 599 -19.17 -26.05 12.97
CA LYS A 599 -18.60 -26.99 13.94
C LYS A 599 -17.88 -28.14 13.23
N ALA A 600 -16.69 -28.48 13.71
CA ALA A 600 -15.99 -29.68 13.25
C ALA A 600 -16.78 -30.95 13.62
N GLY A 601 -16.85 -31.89 12.67
CA GLY A 601 -17.39 -33.22 12.82
C GLY A 601 -16.32 -34.31 12.71
N THR A 602 -16.76 -35.53 12.42
CA THR A 602 -15.87 -36.72 12.34
C THR A 602 -15.47 -37.09 10.91
N ALA A 603 -16.17 -36.58 9.90
CA ALA A 603 -15.88 -36.81 8.49
C ALA A 603 -15.09 -35.64 7.88
N PRO A 604 -14.08 -35.89 7.03
CA PRO A 604 -13.36 -34.83 6.34
C PRO A 604 -14.21 -34.20 5.23
N LEU A 605 -13.92 -32.93 4.95
CA LEU A 605 -14.40 -32.24 3.77
C LEU A 605 -13.68 -32.80 2.54
N ASP A 606 -14.40 -33.59 1.76
CA ASP A 606 -13.88 -34.24 0.56
C ASP A 606 -14.58 -33.69 -0.69
N ALA A 607 -13.81 -33.04 -1.57
CA ALA A 607 -14.32 -32.50 -2.82
C ALA A 607 -14.75 -33.59 -3.83
N ALA A 608 -14.45 -34.87 -3.58
CA ALA A 608 -14.96 -36.00 -4.37
C ALA A 608 -16.21 -36.67 -3.76
N GLY A 609 -16.61 -36.28 -2.54
CA GLY A 609 -17.73 -36.90 -1.84
C GLY A 609 -19.10 -36.42 -2.32
N GLU A 610 -20.08 -37.33 -2.42
CA GLU A 610 -21.46 -37.04 -2.87
C GLU A 610 -22.17 -35.99 -1.99
N SER A 611 -21.80 -35.87 -0.73
CA SER A 611 -22.39 -34.90 0.21
C SER A 611 -21.88 -33.47 -0.02
N PHE A 612 -20.72 -33.29 -0.66
CA PHE A 612 -20.06 -31.99 -0.82
C PHE A 612 -20.90 -30.98 -1.59
N ASP A 613 -21.66 -31.45 -2.59
CA ASP A 613 -22.53 -30.61 -3.42
C ASP A 613 -23.81 -30.18 -2.71
N ARG A 614 -24.14 -30.84 -1.59
CA ARG A 614 -25.32 -30.57 -0.77
C ARG A 614 -25.01 -29.77 0.49
N MET A 615 -23.73 -29.56 0.81
CA MET A 615 -23.32 -28.80 1.99
C MET A 615 -23.58 -27.30 1.78
N ALA A 616 -24.35 -26.68 2.68
CA ALA A 616 -24.58 -25.25 2.71
C ALA A 616 -23.83 -24.61 3.88
N ILE A 617 -23.31 -23.41 3.65
CA ILE A 617 -22.68 -22.57 4.67
C ILE A 617 -23.79 -21.93 5.49
N GLU A 618 -23.74 -22.09 6.81
CA GLU A 618 -24.76 -21.55 7.74
C GLU A 618 -24.74 -20.03 7.84
#